data_AF-A0A5U3F201-F1
#
_entry.id   AF-A0A5U3F201-F1
#
_cell.length_a   1.000
_cell.length_b   1.000
_cell.length_c   1.000
_cell.angle_alpha   90.00
_cell.angle_beta   90.00
_cell.angle_gamma   90.00
#
_symmetry.space_group_name_H-M   'P 1'
#
loop_
_entity.id
_entity.type
_entity.pdbx_description
1 polymer ?
#
loop_
_entity_poly.entity_id
_entity_poly.type
_entity_poly.pdbx_seq_one_letter_code
_entity_poly.pdbx_strand_id
1 'polypeptide(L)'
;MFDLIKHLVKNDIQHTVSDNGNITITHNLDLEDISGVDTLPDNLTVGGWLDLSGTSITALPDNLTVGGGLYLRGTSITALPDNLTVGGW
;
A
#
# COMPACT_ATOMS: atom_id res chain seq x y z
N MET A 1 -0.94 -14.89 -6.53
CA MET A 1 -1.13 -13.85 -5.51
C MET A 1 0.09 -12.94 -5.55
N PHE A 2 -0.10 -11.63 -5.57
CA PHE A 2 0.99 -10.70 -5.27
C PHE A 2 1.52 -10.95 -3.85
N ASP A 3 2.83 -10.79 -3.67
CA ASP A 3 3.51 -10.93 -2.39
C ASP A 3 4.29 -9.65 -2.14
N LEU A 4 3.78 -8.84 -1.20
CA LEU A 4 4.35 -7.53 -0.90
C LEU A 4 5.79 -7.66 -0.40
N ILE A 5 6.07 -8.57 0.53
CA ILE A 5 7.43 -8.72 1.10
C ILE A 5 8.41 -9.14 0.02
N LYS A 6 8.02 -10.09 -0.84
CA LYS A 6 8.86 -10.49 -1.97
C LYS A 6 9.11 -9.35 -2.94
N HIS A 7 8.11 -8.50 -3.19
CA HIS A 7 8.27 -7.30 -4.02
C HIS A 7 9.23 -6.29 -3.38
N LEU A 8 9.09 -6.01 -2.08
CA LEU A 8 9.95 -5.07 -1.36
C LEU A 8 11.42 -5.55 -1.37
N VAL A 9 11.66 -6.82 -1.05
CA VAL A 9 13.00 -7.43 -1.06
C VAL A 9 13.61 -7.41 -2.47
N LYS A 10 12.83 -7.72 -3.51
CA LYS A 10 13.32 -7.75 -4.90
C LYS A 10 13.77 -6.37 -5.38
N ASN A 11 13.11 -5.31 -4.95
CA ASN A 11 13.37 -3.94 -5.38
C ASN A 11 14.22 -3.14 -4.39
N ASP A 12 14.84 -3.80 -3.40
CA ASP A 12 15.66 -3.17 -2.36
C ASP A 12 14.94 -2.01 -1.63
N ILE A 13 13.64 -2.17 -1.43
CA ILE A 13 12.82 -1.18 -0.72
C ILE A 13 12.99 -1.42 0.77
N GLN A 14 13.51 -0.41 1.47
CA GLN A 14 13.67 -0.46 2.92
C GLN A 14 12.31 -0.61 3.63
N HIS A 15 12.20 -1.64 4.45
CA HIS A 15 11.00 -1.94 5.21
C HIS A 15 11.34 -2.64 6.53
N THR A 16 10.41 -2.60 7.47
CA THR A 16 10.44 -3.42 8.69
C THR A 16 9.19 -4.26 8.79
N VAL A 17 9.33 -5.47 9.35
CA VAL A 17 8.21 -6.35 9.70
C VAL A 17 8.31 -6.62 11.20
N SER A 18 7.28 -6.25 11.96
CA SER A 18 7.20 -6.52 13.40
C SER A 18 6.63 -7.91 13.69
N ASP A 19 6.79 -8.37 14.94
CA ASP A 19 6.30 -9.70 15.37
C ASP A 19 4.78 -9.87 15.25
N ASN A 20 4.01 -8.78 15.26
CA ASN A 20 2.56 -8.78 15.03
C ASN A 20 2.17 -8.62 13.55
N GLY A 21 3.13 -8.66 12.63
CA GLY A 21 2.90 -8.61 11.19
C GLY A 21 2.70 -7.22 10.59
N ASN A 22 2.95 -6.13 11.34
CA ASN A 22 2.88 -4.79 10.77
C ASN A 22 4.05 -4.58 9.82
N ILE A 23 3.75 -4.04 8.63
CA ILE A 23 4.74 -3.76 7.60
C ILE A 23 4.87 -2.25 7.51
N THR A 24 6.08 -1.74 7.71
CA THR A 24 6.37 -0.31 7.60
C THR A 24 7.38 -0.06 6.49
N ILE A 25 7.01 0.78 5.52
CA ILE A 25 7.91 1.37 4.52
C ILE A 25 8.07 2.84 4.88
N THR A 26 9.28 3.30 5.17
CA THR A 26 9.51 4.70 5.62
C THR A 26 9.44 5.73 4.48
N HIS A 27 9.53 5.27 3.23
CA HIS A 27 9.52 6.10 2.03
C HIS A 27 8.28 5.81 1.18
N ASN A 28 8.39 6.05 -0.12
CA ASN A 28 7.33 5.80 -1.09
C ASN A 28 7.21 4.32 -1.43
N LEU A 29 6.00 3.90 -1.77
CA LEU A 29 5.71 2.58 -2.29
C LEU A 29 4.99 2.72 -3.63
N ASP A 30 5.67 2.29 -4.68
CA ASP A 30 5.15 2.26 -6.05
C ASP A 30 4.68 0.86 -6.40
N LEU A 31 3.38 0.70 -6.61
CA LEU A 31 2.75 -0.52 -7.12
C LEU A 31 2.00 -0.27 -8.43
N GLU A 32 2.29 0.84 -9.14
CA GLU A 32 1.64 1.19 -10.40
C GLU A 32 1.75 0.04 -11.41
N ASP A 33 0.63 -0.30 -12.04
CA ASP A 33 0.50 -1.34 -13.06
C ASP A 33 1.03 -2.74 -12.67
N ILE A 34 1.22 -3.00 -11.36
CA ILE A 34 1.64 -4.32 -10.90
C ILE A 34 0.46 -5.30 -10.97
N SER A 35 0.56 -6.24 -11.90
CA SER A 35 -0.39 -7.33 -12.06
C SER A 35 -0.53 -8.15 -10.77
N GLY A 36 -1.76 -8.47 -10.38
CA GLY A 36 -2.05 -9.35 -9.25
C GLY A 36 -2.07 -8.68 -7.88
N VAL A 37 -1.90 -7.36 -7.79
CA VAL A 37 -2.22 -6.58 -6.58
C VAL A 37 -3.75 -6.46 -6.52
N ASP A 38 -4.36 -7.37 -5.77
CA ASP A 38 -5.80 -7.42 -5.49
C ASP A 38 -6.13 -7.09 -4.02
N THR A 39 -5.12 -7.14 -3.15
CA THR A 39 -5.21 -6.90 -1.70
C THR A 39 -3.92 -6.28 -1.17
N LEU A 40 -4.02 -5.56 -0.06
CA LEU A 40 -2.88 -5.10 0.74
C LEU A 40 -2.97 -5.71 2.15
N PRO A 41 -1.84 -5.85 2.86
CA PRO A 41 -1.85 -6.28 4.26
C PRO A 41 -2.59 -5.29 5.16
N ASP A 42 -3.34 -5.80 6.14
CA ASP A 42 -4.20 -4.97 7.00
C ASP A 42 -3.43 -3.85 7.73
N ASN A 43 -2.20 -4.13 8.17
CA ASN A 43 -1.39 -3.21 8.97
C ASN A 43 -0.18 -2.67 8.17
N LEU A 44 -0.45 -2.18 6.96
CA LEU A 44 0.54 -1.53 6.11
C LEU A 44 0.66 -0.03 6.46
N THR A 45 1.88 0.41 6.76
CA THR A 45 2.23 1.82 6.93
C THR A 45 3.23 2.22 5.85
N VAL A 46 2.88 3.26 5.07
CA VAL A 46 3.76 3.88 4.06
C VAL A 46 4.04 5.31 4.50
N GLY A 47 5.29 5.66 4.79
CA GLY A 47 5.67 6.99 5.28
C GLY A 47 5.64 8.06 4.20
N GLY A 48 5.84 7.69 2.94
CA GLY A 48 5.74 8.55 1.77
C GLY A 48 4.41 8.40 1.03
N TRP A 49 4.44 8.55 -0.29
CA TRP A 49 3.28 8.28 -1.13
C TRP A 49 3.12 6.79 -1.44
N LEU A 50 1.87 6.39 -1.69
CA LEU A 50 1.48 5.05 -2.14
C LEU A 50 0.78 5.16 -3.50
N ASP A 51 1.33 4.54 -4.52
CA ASP A 51 0.69 4.44 -5.84
C ASP A 51 0.14 3.02 -6.06
N LEU A 52 -1.17 2.93 -6.28
CA LEU A 52 -1.90 1.70 -6.61
C LEU A 52 -2.57 1.82 -7.99
N SER A 53 -2.20 2.83 -8.78
CA SER A 53 -2.83 3.09 -10.07
C SER A 53 -2.68 1.90 -11.02
N GLY A 54 -3.74 1.61 -11.77
CA GLY A 54 -3.76 0.47 -12.71
C GLY A 54 -3.80 -0.92 -12.08
N THR A 55 -3.80 -1.04 -10.75
CA THR A 55 -3.92 -2.34 -10.07
C THR A 55 -5.37 -2.85 -10.04
N SER A 56 -5.55 -4.16 -9.77
CA SER A 56 -6.87 -4.80 -9.67
C SER A 56 -7.49 -4.71 -8.26
N ILE A 57 -6.94 -3.88 -7.38
CA ILE A 57 -7.42 -3.72 -6.01
C ILE A 57 -8.86 -3.18 -6.00
N THR A 58 -9.68 -3.75 -5.11
CA THR A 58 -11.12 -3.43 -4.99
C THR A 58 -11.48 -2.77 -3.67
N ALA A 59 -10.64 -2.92 -2.65
CA ALA A 59 -10.79 -2.30 -1.34
C ALA A 59 -9.41 -2.03 -0.72
N LEU A 60 -9.31 -0.98 0.09
CA LEU A 60 -8.15 -0.73 0.94
C LEU A 60 -8.39 -1.38 2.31
N PRO A 61 -7.33 -1.85 3.00
CA PRO A 61 -7.48 -2.33 4.35
C PRO A 61 -7.81 -1.19 5.31
N ASP A 62 -8.59 -1.49 6.35
CA ASP A 62 -9.04 -0.50 7.33
C ASP A 62 -7.86 0.22 7.99
N ASN A 63 -6.79 -0.48 8.36
CA ASN A 63 -5.66 0.13 9.08
C ASN A 63 -4.53 0.64 8.16
N LEU A 64 -4.83 0.94 6.89
CA LEU A 64 -3.87 1.56 5.98
C LEU A 64 -3.51 2.97 6.44
N THR A 65 -2.22 3.22 6.66
CA THR A 65 -1.68 4.56 6.93
C THR A 65 -0.73 4.98 5.81
N VAL A 66 -0.98 6.14 5.19
CA VAL A 66 -0.11 6.74 4.17
C VAL A 66 0.31 8.13 4.63
N GLY A 67 1.61 8.41 4.70
CA GLY A 67 2.15 9.68 5.19
C GLY A 67 2.18 10.79 4.12
N GLY A 68 2.08 10.42 2.84
CA GLY A 68 1.98 11.34 1.70
C GLY A 68 0.74 11.07 0.85
N GLY A 69 0.85 11.27 -0.47
CA GLY A 69 -0.26 11.07 -1.40
C GLY A 69 -0.66 9.60 -1.60
N LEU A 70 -1.96 9.36 -1.86
CA LEU A 70 -2.51 8.06 -2.22
C LEU A 70 -3.11 8.14 -3.63
N TYR A 71 -2.55 7.37 -4.57
CA TYR A 71 -2.98 7.36 -5.97
C TYR A 71 -3.74 6.06 -6.28
N LEU A 72 -5.00 6.19 -6.68
CA LEU A 72 -5.93 5.07 -6.91
C LEU A 72 -6.49 5.05 -8.35
N ARG A 73 -5.83 5.74 -9.28
CA ARG A 73 -6.37 5.94 -10.64
C ARG A 73 -6.48 4.60 -11.36
N GLY A 74 -7.66 4.29 -11.89
CA GLY A 74 -7.87 3.04 -12.63
C GLY A 74 -8.00 1.79 -11.77
N THR A 75 -8.14 1.94 -10.45
CA THR A 75 -8.54 0.84 -9.55
C THR A 75 -10.06 0.61 -9.60
N SER A 76 -10.52 -0.51 -9.05
CA SER A 76 -11.96 -0.81 -8.91
C SER A 76 -12.52 -0.42 -7.53
N ILE A 77 -11.79 0.41 -6.77
CA ILE A 77 -12.23 0.91 -5.46
C ILE A 77 -13.44 1.82 -5.64
N THR A 78 -14.50 1.55 -4.88
CA THR A 78 -15.76 2.32 -4.90
C THR A 78 -16.03 3.08 -3.60
N ALA A 79 -15.34 2.73 -2.53
CA ALA A 79 -15.39 3.39 -1.23
C ALA A 79 -14.02 3.33 -0.55
N LEU A 80 -13.72 4.34 0.27
CA LEU A 80 -12.53 4.36 1.11
C LEU A 80 -12.91 3.92 2.54
N PRO A 81 -12.00 3.28 3.30
CA PRO A 81 -12.24 2.95 4.70
C PRO A 81 -12.45 4.21 5.54
N ASP A 82 -13.37 4.14 6.51
CA ASP A 82 -13.71 5.28 7.39
C ASP A 82 -12.51 5.77 8.23
N ASN A 83 -11.56 4.88 8.52
CA ASN A 83 -10.36 5.14 9.30
C ASN A 83 -9.09 5.35 8.45
N LEU A 84 -9.24 5.49 7.13
CA LEU A 84 -8.11 5.77 6.24
C LEU A 84 -7.42 7.09 6.64
N THR A 85 -6.12 7.02 6.90
CA THR A 85 -5.28 8.19 7.18
C THR A 85 -4.31 8.43 6.03
N VAL A 86 -4.44 9.59 5.37
CA VAL A 86 -3.55 10.05 4.29
C VAL A 86 -2.96 11.41 4.68
N GLY A 87 -1.64 11.49 4.79
CA GLY A 87 -0.91 12.71 5.10
C GLY A 87 -0.84 13.63 3.89
N GLY A 88 -1.26 14.88 4.06
CA GLY A 88 -0.98 15.95 3.10
C GLY A 88 0.44 16.51 3.30
N TRP A 89 1.03 17.02 2.24
CA TRP A 89 2.25 17.84 2.29
C TRP A 89 1.89 19.32 2.51
#